data_AF-C1JCC2-F1
#
_entry.id   AF-C1JCC2-F1
#
_cell.length_a   1.000
_cell.length_b   1.000
_cell.length_c   1.000
_cell.angle_alpha   90.00
_cell.angle_beta   90.00
_cell.angle_gamma   90.00
#
_symmetry.space_group_name_H-M   'P 1'
#
loop_
_entity.id
_entity.type
_entity.pdbx_description
1 polymer ?
#
loop_
_entity_poly.entity_id
_entity_poly.type
_entity_poly.pdbx_seq_one_letter_code
_entity_poly.pdbx_strand_id
1 'polypeptide(L)' 'SYEYTDYEDLGFDSYIIPTQDLTPGQFRLLETDHRIVVPIESPVRVLVSAEDVLHS' A
#
# COMPACT_ATOMS: atom_id res chain seq x y z
N SER A 1 1.80 6.81 0.35
CA SER A 1 1.61 6.60 -1.10
C SER A 1 2.44 5.45 -1.62
N TYR A 2 1.99 4.86 -2.73
CA TYR A 2 2.74 3.95 -3.60
C TYR A 2 2.62 4.43 -5.04
N GLU A 3 3.70 4.28 -5.78
CA GLU A 3 3.80 4.74 -7.17
C GLU A 3 4.38 3.62 -8.04
N TYR A 4 3.71 3.36 -9.16
CA TYR A 4 4.22 2.57 -10.27
C TYR A 4 4.38 3.54 -11.43
N THR A 5 5.60 3.78 -11.90
CA THR A 5 5.89 4.78 -12.96
C THR A 5 6.55 4.15 -14.19
N ASP A 6 6.79 2.83 -14.17
CA ASP A 6 7.49 2.12 -15.25
C ASP A 6 6.70 2.03 -16.56
N TYR A 7 5.36 2.08 -16.51
CA TYR A 7 4.49 1.90 -17.68
C TYR A 7 3.39 2.95 -17.80
N GLU A 8 2.75 3.30 -16.69
CA GLU A 8 1.76 4.37 -16.56
C GLU A 8 2.06 5.12 -15.26
N ASP A 9 1.73 6.41 -15.18
CA ASP A 9 1.90 7.19 -13.95
C ASP A 9 0.76 6.85 -12.96
N LEU A 10 0.85 5.67 -12.34
CA LEU A 10 -0.13 5.19 -11.36
C LEU A 10 0.36 5.46 -9.94
N GLY A 11 -0.31 6.36 -9.24
CA GLY A 11 -0.06 6.66 -7.82
C GLY A 11 -1.34 6.54 -6.99
N PHE A 12 -1.23 5.98 -5.79
CA PHE A 12 -2.32 5.97 -4.82
C PHE A 12 -1.83 6.01 -3.37
N ASP A 13 -2.70 6.44 -2.48
CA ASP A 13 -2.50 6.38 -1.04
C ASP A 13 -3.15 5.14 -0.43
N SER A 14 -2.54 4.64 0.63
CA SER A 14 -2.99 3.47 1.38
C SER A 14 -3.13 3.86 2.84
N TYR A 15 -4.34 3.79 3.36
CA TYR A 15 -4.69 4.13 4.74
C TYR A 15 -5.31 2.94 5.46
N ILE A 16 -5.08 2.86 6.77
CA ILE A 16 -5.67 1.83 7.63
C ILE A 16 -7.19 2.00 7.66
N ILE A 17 -7.92 0.90 7.44
CA ILE A 17 -9.38 0.90 7.54
C ILE A 17 -9.78 1.14 9.02
N PRO A 18 -10.60 2.15 9.33
CA PRO A 18 -11.10 2.37 10.68
C PRO A 18 -11.84 1.14 11.21
N THR A 19 -11.71 0.84 12.50
CA THR A 19 -12.28 -0.39 13.09
C THR A 19 -13.81 -0.50 12.93
N GLN A 20 -14.50 0.63 12.85
CA GLN A 20 -15.93 0.72 12.61
C GLN A 20 -16.36 0.31 11.18
N ASP A 21 -15.45 0.42 10.21
CA ASP A 21 -15.69 0.17 8.79
C ASP A 21 -15.17 -1.21 8.34
N LEU A 22 -14.65 -2.02 9.29
CA LEU A 22 -14.17 -3.37 9.02
C LEU A 22 -15.32 -4.33 8.75
N THR A 23 -15.15 -5.14 7.70
CA THR A 23 -16.06 -6.24 7.37
C THR A 23 -15.75 -7.50 8.20
N PRO A 24 -16.72 -8.41 8.41
CA PRO A 24 -16.46 -9.65 9.13
C PRO A 24 -15.33 -10.48 8.50
N GLY A 25 -14.34 -10.85 9.31
CA GLY A 25 -13.16 -11.61 8.88
C GLY A 25 -11.93 -10.76 8.58
N GLN A 26 -12.07 -9.43 8.53
CA GLN A 26 -10.93 -8.52 8.38
C GLN A 26 -10.15 -8.31 9.68
N PHE A 27 -8.85 -8.09 9.55
CA PHE A 27 -7.96 -7.90 10.69
C PHE A 27 -7.84 -6.44 11.11
N ARG A 28 -8.12 -6.18 12.39
CA ARG A 28 -7.97 -4.86 12.98
C ARG A 28 -6.50 -4.40 12.93
N LEU A 29 -6.28 -3.16 12.51
CA LEU A 29 -4.95 -2.51 12.36
C LEU A 29 -4.05 -3.09 11.25
N LEU A 30 -4.53 -4.05 10.47
CA LEU A 30 -3.75 -4.66 9.37
C LEU A 30 -4.38 -4.43 8.00
N GLU A 31 -5.69 -4.14 7.96
CA GLU A 31 -6.36 -3.85 6.70
C GLU A 31 -6.15 -2.41 6.24
N THR A 32 -5.97 -2.28 4.92
CA THR A 32 -5.87 -1.00 4.22
C THR A 32 -6.95 -0.89 3.14
N ASP A 33 -7.32 0.34 2.80
CA ASP A 33 -8.29 0.66 1.75
C ASP A 33 -7.78 0.26 0.34
N HIS A 34 -6.53 0.60 0.03
CA HIS A 34 -5.83 0.24 -1.20
C HIS A 34 -4.64 -0.66 -0.88
N ARG A 35 -4.58 -1.82 -1.52
CA ARG A 35 -3.49 -2.79 -1.34
C ARG A 35 -2.46 -2.65 -2.45
N ILE A 36 -1.19 -2.79 -2.10
CA ILE A 36 -0.11 -2.94 -3.08
C ILE A 36 -0.32 -4.27 -3.82
N VAL A 37 -0.30 -4.22 -5.15
CA VAL A 37 -0.44 -5.41 -6.01
C VAL A 37 0.87 -5.60 -6.77
N VAL A 38 1.45 -6.79 -6.66
CA VAL A 38 2.70 -7.15 -7.35
C VAL A 38 2.55 -8.51 -8.03
N PRO A 39 3.19 -8.72 -9.20
CA PRO A 39 3.16 -10.01 -9.88
C PRO A 39 3.92 -11.07 -9.06
N ILE A 40 3.38 -12.29 -9.03
CA ILE A 40 4.07 -13.45 -8.47
C ILE A 40 5.20 -13.91 -9.40
N GLU A 41 6.22 -14.55 -8.83
CA GLU A 41 7.34 -15.19 -9.56
C GLU A 41 8.17 -14.25 -10.46
N SER A 42 8.04 -12.94 -10.25
CA SER A 42 8.80 -11.92 -10.98
C SER A 42 9.68 -11.13 -10.00
N PRO A 43 10.94 -10.80 -10.36
CA PRO A 43 11.77 -9.95 -9.53
C PRO A 43 11.20 -8.52 -9.49
N VAL A 44 10.88 -8.03 -8.30
CA VAL A 44 10.36 -6.67 -8.07
C VAL A 44 11.40 -5.87 -7.30
N ARG A 45 11.67 -4.63 -7.75
CA ARG A 45 12.51 -3.66 -7.02
C ARG A 45 11.60 -2.64 -6.36
N VAL A 46 11.71 -2.50 -5.04
CA VAL A 46 11.00 -1.47 -4.27
C VAL A 46 11.99 -0.38 -3.87
N LEU A 47 11.64 0.88 -4.16
CA LEU A 47 12.38 2.06 -3.71
C LEU A 47 11.58 2.72 -2.58
N VAL A 48 12.22 2.97 -1.44
CA VAL A 48 11.56 3.52 -0.25
C VAL A 48 12.17 4.88 0.07
N SER A 49 11.32 5.87 0.30
CA SER A 49 11.67 7.23 0.73
C SER A 49 10.57 7.76 1.66
N ALA A 50 10.83 8.89 2.30
CA ALA A 50 9.85 9.61 3.11
C ALA A 50 9.78 11.08 2.69
N GLU A 51 8.58 11.65 2.72
CA GLU A 51 8.35 13.08 2.40
C GLU A 51 8.59 14.00 3.61
N ASP A 52 8.29 13.53 4.82
CA ASP A 52 8.40 14.30 6.06
C ASP A 52 9.40 13.65 7.04
N VAL A 53 8.91 12.79 7.95
CA VAL A 53 9.74 12.13 8.96
C VAL A 53 10.10 10.70 8.60
N LEU A 54 11.02 10.12 9.37
CA LEU A 54 11.46 8.74 9.21
C LEU A 54 10.31 7.75 9.42
N HIS A 55 10.19 6.82 8.48
CA HIS A 55 9.32 5.65 8.53
C HIS A 55 10.13 4.41 8.13
N SER A 56 9.59 3.22 8.39
CA SER A 56 10.20 1.93 8.01
C SER A 56 9.14 0.94 7.57
#